data_AF-A0A3D1RYR1-F1
#
_entry.id   AF-A0A3D1RYR1-F1
#
_cell.length_a   1.000
_cell.length_b   1.000
_cell.length_c   1.000
_cell.angle_alpha   90.00
_cell.angle_beta   90.00
_cell.angle_gamma   90.00
#
_symmetry.space_group_name_H-M   'P 1'
#
loop_
_entity.id
_entity.type
_entity.pdbx_description
1 polymer ?
#
loop_
_entity_poly.entity_id
_entity_poly.type
_entity_poly.pdbx_seq_one_letter_code
_entity_poly.pdbx_strand_id
1 'polypeptide(L)' 'IVDQLGSLMGPESVMVTLQNGIPWWYFQKLGGEYADRVVRAVDPNGVLSGSIDPDRLIGCIAYPAA' A
#
# COMPACT_ATOMS: atom_id res chain seq x y z
N ILE A 1 8.78 9.94 6.91
CA ILE A 1 9.46 8.82 6.19
C ILE A 1 8.78 8.59 4.84
N VAL A 2 7.46 8.44 4.77
CA VAL A 2 6.74 8.20 3.50
C VAL A 2 7.07 9.25 2.43
N ASP A 3 7.13 10.53 2.80
CA ASP A 3 7.45 11.62 1.87
C ASP A 3 8.86 11.53 1.28
N GLN A 4 9.76 10.74 1.87
CA GLN A 4 11.11 10.50 1.37
C GLN A 4 11.18 9.30 0.41
N LEU A 5 10.15 8.46 0.35
CA LEU A 5 10.13 7.30 -0.55
C LEU A 5 10.16 7.73 -2.02
N GLY A 6 9.56 8.87 -2.35
CA GLY A 6 9.54 9.41 -3.71
C GLY A 6 10.94 9.61 -4.31
N SER A 7 11.93 10.03 -3.50
CA SER A 7 13.30 10.19 -4.00
C SER A 7 14.03 8.88 -4.30
N LEU A 8 13.52 7.75 -3.79
CA LEU A 8 14.06 6.42 -4.04
C LEU A 8 13.35 5.72 -5.22
N MET A 9 12.22 6.24 -5.67
CA MET A 9 11.41 5.67 -6.74
C MET A 9 11.63 6.42 -8.05
N GLY A 10 12.47 5.85 -8.93
CA GLY A 10 12.64 6.34 -10.30
C GLY A 10 11.34 6.20 -11.12
N PRO A 11 11.28 6.74 -12.36
CA PRO A 11 10.07 6.81 -13.20
C PRO A 11 9.41 5.46 -13.55
N GLU A 12 10.17 4.37 -13.48
CA GLU A 12 9.68 3.00 -13.75
C GLU A 12 9.74 2.10 -12.51
N SER A 13 10.10 2.66 -11.34
CA SER A 13 10.23 1.89 -10.11
C SER A 13 8.85 1.49 -9.57
N VAL A 14 8.73 0.21 -9.21
CA VAL A 14 7.58 -0.35 -8.51
C VAL A 14 7.98 -0.78 -7.11
N MET A 15 7.09 -0.61 -6.15
CA MET A 15 7.27 -1.03 -4.76
C MET A 15 6.57 -2.37 -4.54
N VAL A 16 7.34 -3.37 -4.10
CA VAL A 16 6.80 -4.65 -3.59
C VAL A 16 6.70 -4.53 -2.08
N THR A 17 5.50 -4.70 -1.53
CA THR A 17 5.31 -4.64 -0.07
C THR A 17 5.48 -6.03 0.54
N LEU A 18 5.98 -6.11 1.77
CA LEU A 18 5.92 -7.35 2.56
C LEU A 18 5.29 -7.02 3.92
N GLN A 19 4.03 -7.39 4.10
CA GLN A 19 3.28 -7.12 5.33
C GLN A 19 2.50 -8.37 5.75
N ASN A 20 2.46 -8.64 7.06
CA ASN A 20 1.58 -9.65 7.64
C ASN A 20 0.21 -9.02 7.98
N GLY A 21 -0.87 -9.77 7.82
CA GLY A 21 -2.24 -9.33 8.10
C GLY A 21 -2.87 -8.54 6.95
N ILE A 22 -3.82 -7.65 7.28
CA ILE A 22 -4.49 -6.80 6.28
C ILE A 22 -3.55 -5.63 5.90
N PRO A 23 -3.15 -5.52 4.63
CA PRO A 23 -2.28 -4.43 4.17
C PRO A 23 -3.05 -3.11 4.07
N TRP A 24 -2.33 -1.99 4.13
CA TRP A 24 -2.93 -0.66 3.97
C TRP A 24 -3.51 -0.43 2.56
N TRP A 25 -2.95 -1.10 1.54
CA TRP A 25 -3.37 -1.00 0.13
C TRP A 25 -4.57 -1.90 -0.21
N TYR A 26 -5.12 -2.67 0.75
CA TYR A 26 -6.08 -3.76 0.49
C TYR A 26 -7.28 -3.38 -0.40
N PHE A 27 -7.82 -2.18 -0.22
CA PHE A 27 -9.00 -1.72 -0.95
C PHE A 27 -8.67 -0.85 -2.18
N GLN A 28 -7.40 -0.52 -2.41
CA GLN A 28 -7.01 0.29 -3.55
C GLN A 28 -7.29 -0.47 -4.84
N LYS A 29 -8.04 0.15 -5.76
CA LYS A 29 -8.49 -0.48 -7.02
C LYS A 29 -9.33 -1.74 -6.85
N LEU A 30 -9.80 -2.01 -5.64
CA LEU A 30 -10.81 -3.03 -5.41
C LEU A 30 -12.17 -2.44 -5.81
N GLY A 31 -12.87 -3.06 -6.76
CA GLY A 31 -14.22 -2.61 -7.11
C GLY A 31 -15.23 -2.81 -5.97
N GLY A 32 -16.39 -2.17 -6.07
CA GLY A 32 -17.52 -2.37 -5.16
C GLY A 32 -17.64 -1.32 -4.05
N GLU A 33 -18.40 -1.67 -3.00
CA GLU A 33 -18.78 -0.73 -1.91
C GLU A 33 -17.58 -0.16 -1.13
N TYR A 34 -16.49 -0.91 -1.07
CA TYR A 34 -15.29 -0.53 -0.31
C TYR A 34 -14.16 0.01 -1.17
N ALA A 35 -14.41 0.38 -2.43
CA ALA A 35 -13.39 0.87 -3.33
C ALA A 35 -12.58 2.02 -2.72
N ASP A 36 -11.26 1.90 -2.80
CA ASP A 36 -10.26 2.88 -2.36
C ASP A 36 -10.38 3.28 -0.88
N ARG A 37 -11.03 2.46 -0.06
CA ARG A 37 -11.19 2.70 1.37
C ARG A 37 -9.85 2.62 2.11
N VAL A 38 -9.52 3.66 2.86
CA VAL A 38 -8.34 3.67 3.75
C VAL A 38 -8.54 2.68 4.92
N VAL A 39 -7.60 1.75 5.09
CA VAL A 39 -7.56 0.83 6.23
C VAL A 39 -6.98 1.56 7.45
N ARG A 40 -7.83 2.29 8.17
CA ARG A 40 -7.41 3.14 9.32
C ARG A 40 -6.66 2.40 10.43
N ALA A 41 -6.82 1.09 10.57
CA ALA A 41 -6.09 0.30 11.56
C ALA A 41 -4.57 0.26 11.29
N VAL A 42 -4.16 0.34 10.02
CA VAL A 42 -2.75 0.26 9.59
C VAL A 42 -2.27 1.53 8.89
N ASP A 43 -3.20 2.41 8.49
CA ASP A 43 -2.92 3.78 8.03
C ASP A 43 -3.91 4.78 8.68
N PRO A 44 -3.73 5.11 9.98
CA PRO A 44 -4.69 5.93 10.74
C PRO A 44 -4.97 7.29 10.12
N ASN A 45 -3.97 7.88 9.48
CA ASN A 45 -4.04 9.22 8.92
C ASN A 45 -4.22 9.22 7.39
N GLY A 46 -4.21 8.06 6.72
CA GLY A 46 -4.30 7.97 5.27
C GLY A 46 -3.01 8.41 4.55
N VAL A 47 -1.89 8.47 5.25
CA VAL A 47 -0.62 9.00 4.70
C VAL A 47 -0.01 8.00 3.71
N LEU A 48 -0.11 6.70 3.97
CA LEU A 48 0.40 5.68 3.05
C LEU A 48 -0.48 5.64 1.80
N SER A 49 -1.79 5.55 1.96
CA SER A 49 -2.75 5.51 0.86
C SER A 49 -2.74 6.78 0.00
N GLY A 50 -2.45 7.94 0.59
CA GLY A 50 -2.44 9.22 -0.11
C GLY A 50 -1.11 9.57 -0.79
N SER A 51 0.02 9.04 -0.30
CA SER A 51 1.35 9.42 -0.80
C SER A 51 1.97 8.39 -1.74
N ILE A 52 1.48 7.15 -1.77
CA ILE A 52 2.03 6.08 -2.62
C ILE A 52 1.02 5.75 -3.72
N ASP A 53 1.45 5.91 -4.96
CA ASP A 53 0.65 5.63 -6.14
C ASP A 53 0.29 4.14 -6.23
N PRO A 54 -1.01 3.77 -6.22
CA PRO A 54 -1.44 2.38 -6.34
C PRO A 54 -1.13 1.74 -7.70
N ASP A 55 -0.79 2.50 -8.76
CA ASP A 55 -0.27 1.93 -10.01
C ASP A 55 1.17 1.42 -9.88
N ARG A 56 1.88 1.81 -8.82
CA ARG A 56 3.30 1.52 -8.61
C ARG A 56 3.51 0.53 -7.46
N LEU A 57 2.47 -0.21 -7.10
CA LEU A 57 2.46 -1.20 -6.04
C LEU A 57 2.26 -2.61 -6.58
N ILE A 58 3.08 -3.54 -6.09
CA ILE A 58 2.83 -4.97 -6.21
C ILE A 58 2.45 -5.49 -4.82
N GLY A 59 1.19 -5.88 -4.69
CA GLY A 59 0.67 -6.44 -3.45
C GLY A 59 1.33 -7.76 -3.12
N CYS A 60 1.94 -7.84 -1.94
CA CYS A 60 2.51 -9.08 -1.40
C CYS A 60 2.26 -9.15 0.11
N ILE A 61 1.88 -10.34 0.57
CA ILE A 61 1.55 -10.64 1.97
C ILE A 61 2.59 -11.63 2.47
N ALA A 62 3.15 -11.35 3.65
CA ALA A 62 3.97 -12.32 4.35
C ALA A 62 3.07 -13.43 4.89
N TYR A 63 3.30 -14.66 4.42
CA TYR A 63 2.68 -15.87 4.98
C TYR A 63 3.72 -16.60 5.82
N PRO A 64 3.68 -16.49 7.17
CA PRO A 64 4.58 -17.25 8.03
C PRO A 64 4.19 -18.73 7.94
N ALA A 65 5.08 -19.55 7.38
CA ALA A 65 4.95 -21.01 7.43
C ALA A 65 5.58 -21.55 8.72
N ALA A 66 4.99 -22.63 9.25
CA ALA A 66 5.50 -23.38 10.40
C ALA A 66 6.24 -24.64 9.94
#